data_AF-A0A835IVN7-F1
#
_entry.id   AF-A0A835IVN7-F1
#
_cell.length_a   1.000
_cell.length_b   1.000
_cell.length_c   1.000
_cell.angle_alpha   90.00
_cell.angle_beta   90.00
_cell.angle_gamma   90.00
#
_symmetry.space_group_name_H-M   'P 1'
#
loop_
_entity.id
_entity.type
_entity.pdbx_description
1 polymer ?
#
loop_
_entity_poly.entity_id
_entity_poly.type
_entity_poly.pdbx_seq_one_letter_code
_entity_poly.pdbx_strand_id
1 'polypeptide(L)'
;MVMMNKCTFAKQPWIFTEIKEQRHRDISSGERLNILKDYANFGLQHWGSHTKGVEATRHFLLEWLSYTYRYVPIGLLDVIPQRLNWRPPSYCGRDDLETLMAFESAAD
;
A
#
# COMPACT_ATOMS: atom_id res chain seq x y z
N MET A 1 4.65 -10.60 22.14
CA MET A 1 3.56 -9.66 21.76
C MET A 1 4.21 -8.45 21.12
N VAL A 2 4.44 -8.51 19.81
CA VAL A 2 5.12 -7.41 19.08
C VAL A 2 4.12 -6.26 19.00
N MET A 3 4.46 -5.12 19.60
CA MET A 3 3.73 -3.86 19.43
C MET A 3 3.85 -3.42 17.96
N MET A 4 2.95 -3.92 17.12
CA MET A 4 2.76 -3.42 15.76
C MET A 4 2.07 -2.07 15.85
N ASN A 5 2.88 -1.02 15.79
CA ASN A 5 2.42 0.37 15.78
C ASN A 5 1.32 0.56 14.73
N LYS A 6 0.34 1.41 15.05
CA LYS A 6 -0.84 1.72 14.23
C LYS A 6 -0.52 2.05 12.76
N CYS A 7 0.70 2.53 12.46
CA CYS A 7 1.14 2.86 11.10
C CYS A 7 1.46 1.64 10.21
N THR A 8 1.76 0.47 10.78
CA THR A 8 2.03 -0.76 10.01
C THR A 8 0.74 -1.40 9.49
N PHE A 9 -0.36 -1.31 10.25
CA PHE A 9 -1.66 -1.86 9.88
C PHE A 9 -2.29 -1.16 8.66
N ALA A 10 -2.18 0.17 8.59
CA ALA A 10 -2.72 0.94 7.45
C ALA A 10 -1.96 0.69 6.13
N LYS A 11 -0.68 0.30 6.23
CA LYS A 11 0.20 0.12 5.07
C LYS A 11 0.11 -1.26 4.41
N GLN A 12 -0.27 -2.30 5.15
CA GLN A 12 -0.15 -3.69 4.71
C GLN A 12 -1.49 -4.42 4.86
N PRO A 13 -2.35 -4.44 3.83
CA PRO A 13 -3.66 -5.09 3.90
C PRO A 13 -3.59 -6.61 4.14
N TRP A 14 -2.45 -7.26 3.90
CA TRP A 14 -2.22 -8.70 4.13
C TRP A 14 -1.58 -9.03 5.49
N ILE A 15 -1.48 -8.07 6.42
CA ILE A 15 -0.83 -8.27 7.72
C ILE A 15 -1.44 -9.42 8.52
N PHE A 16 -2.75 -9.65 8.38
CA PHE A 16 -3.44 -10.76 9.03
C PHE A 16 -2.98 -12.13 8.50
N THR A 17 -2.70 -12.21 7.20
CA THR A 17 -2.15 -13.41 6.57
C THR A 17 -0.72 -13.65 7.04
N GLU A 18 0.10 -12.60 7.13
CA GLU A 18 1.49 -12.67 7.59
C GLU A 18 1.60 -13.10 9.06
N ILE A 19 0.73 -12.59 9.95
CA ILE A 19 0.68 -13.04 11.35
C ILE A 19 0.29 -14.51 11.44
N LYS A 20 -0.68 -14.96 10.63
CA LYS A 20 -1.16 -16.34 10.62
C LYS A 20 -0.12 -17.32 10.07
N GLU A 21 0.57 -16.94 8.99
CA GLU A 21 1.58 -17.77 8.33
C GLU A 21 2.97 -17.63 8.97
N GLN A 22 3.16 -16.69 9.91
CA GLN A 22 4.47 -16.35 10.51
C GLN A 22 5.57 -16.11 9.45
N ARG A 23 5.16 -15.64 8.26
CA ARG A 23 6.05 -15.44 7.11
C ARG A 23 5.81 -14.07 6.49
N HIS A 24 6.91 -13.39 6.24
CA HIS A 24 6.93 -12.12 5.53
C HIS A 24 6.49 -12.32 4.07
N ARG A 25 5.34 -11.74 3.71
CA ARG A 25 4.81 -11.81 2.35
C ARG A 25 5.33 -10.62 1.56
N ASP A 26 6.15 -10.90 0.56
CA ASP A 26 6.57 -9.92 -0.42
C ASP A 26 5.62 -9.97 -1.62
N ILE A 27 4.76 -8.96 -1.76
CA ILE A 27 3.82 -8.87 -2.88
C ILE A 27 4.49 -8.17 -4.07
N SER A 28 4.14 -8.62 -5.27
CA SER A 28 4.56 -7.94 -6.49
C SER A 28 3.84 -6.60 -6.69
N SER A 29 4.44 -5.71 -7.47
CA SER A 29 3.85 -4.45 -7.91
C SER A 29 2.48 -4.64 -8.58
N GLY A 30 2.35 -5.68 -9.41
CA GLY A 30 1.11 -6.06 -10.09
C GLY A 30 0.01 -6.54 -9.15
N GLU A 31 0.35 -7.38 -8.17
CA GLU A 31 -0.61 -7.77 -7.11
C GLU A 31 -1.09 -6.54 -6.34
N ARG A 32 -0.19 -5.61 -6.00
CA ARG A 32 -0.56 -4.36 -5.33
C ARG A 32 -1.56 -3.54 -6.15
N LEU A 33 -1.32 -3.39 -7.44
CA LEU A 33 -2.22 -2.68 -8.34
C LEU A 33 -3.58 -3.39 -8.47
N ASN A 34 -3.60 -4.72 -8.48
CA ASN A 34 -4.85 -5.48 -8.53
C ASN A 34 -5.70 -5.26 -7.27
N ILE A 35 -5.08 -5.18 -6.09
CA ILE A 35 -5.79 -4.85 -4.84
C ILE A 35 -6.44 -3.44 -4.94
N LEU A 36 -5.75 -2.46 -5.54
CA LEU A 36 -6.31 -1.12 -5.78
C LEU A 36 -7.50 -1.16 -6.76
N LYS A 37 -7.40 -1.97 -7.83
CA LYS A 37 -8.50 -2.17 -8.79
C LYS A 37 -9.72 -2.81 -8.12
N ASP A 38 -9.50 -3.84 -7.32
CA ASP A 38 -10.55 -4.52 -6.58
C ASP A 38 -11.24 -3.55 -5.61
N TYR A 39 -10.48 -2.72 -4.90
CA TYR A 39 -11.03 -1.68 -4.04
C TYR A 39 -11.92 -0.70 -4.81
N ALA A 40 -11.49 -0.23 -5.98
CA ALA A 40 -12.29 0.66 -6.82
C ALA A 40 -13.57 -0.03 -7.32
N ASN A 41 -13.48 -1.29 -7.75
CA ASN A 41 -14.63 -2.07 -8.19
C ASN A 41 -15.66 -2.28 -7.07
N PHE A 42 -15.20 -2.67 -5.87
CA PHE A 42 -16.08 -2.84 -4.71
C PHE A 42 -16.65 -1.52 -4.21
N GLY A 43 -15.86 -0.44 -4.25
CA GLY A 43 -16.33 0.90 -3.92
C GLY A 43 -17.47 1.34 -4.84
N LEU A 44 -17.30 1.18 -6.15
CA LEU A 44 -18.35 1.53 -7.12
C LEU A 44 -19.60 0.65 -6.97
N GLN A 45 -19.46 -0.63 -6.59
CA GLN A 45 -20.61 -1.48 -6.26
C GLN A 45 -21.34 -1.03 -4.98
N HIS A 46 -20.61 -0.51 -4.00
CA HIS A 46 -21.16 -0.08 -2.70
C HIS A 46 -21.82 1.30 -2.76
N TRP A 47 -21.13 2.30 -3.32
CA TRP A 47 -21.61 3.69 -3.39
C TRP A 47 -22.43 3.99 -4.65
N GLY A 48 -22.37 3.13 -5.67
CA GLY A 48 -23.06 3.29 -6.94
C GLY A 48 -22.30 4.16 -7.94
N SER A 49 -22.60 3.97 -9.22
CA SER A 49 -21.93 4.64 -10.35
C SER A 49 -22.42 6.08 -10.61
N HIS A 50 -23.21 6.65 -9.71
CA HIS A 50 -23.65 8.04 -9.79
C HIS A 50 -22.51 9.00 -9.40
N THR A 51 -22.54 10.25 -9.86
CA THR A 51 -21.47 11.24 -9.64
C THR A 51 -21.04 11.35 -8.16
N LYS A 52 -22.00 11.31 -7.22
CA LYS A 52 -21.70 11.33 -5.77
C LYS A 52 -20.98 10.07 -5.29
N GLY A 53 -21.34 8.90 -5.82
CA GLY A 53 -20.71 7.64 -5.44
C GLY A 53 -19.30 7.49 -6.01
N VAL A 54 -19.07 8.00 -7.22
CA VAL A 54 -17.73 8.08 -7.82
C VAL A 54 -16.82 9.00 -7.01
N GLU A 55 -17.27 10.20 -6.63
CA GLU A 55 -16.49 11.13 -5.80
C GLU A 55 -16.17 10.54 -4.41
N ALA A 56 -17.13 9.85 -3.78
CA ALA A 56 -16.88 9.16 -2.52
C ALA A 56 -15.81 8.07 -2.64
N THR A 57 -15.93 7.21 -3.66
CA THR A 57 -14.94 6.15 -3.94
C THR A 57 -13.56 6.76 -4.20
N ARG A 58 -13.49 7.84 -4.99
CA ARG A 58 -12.25 8.56 -5.29
C ARG A 58 -11.61 9.12 -4.03
N HIS A 59 -12.38 9.76 -3.16
CA HIS A 59 -11.86 10.37 -1.94
C HIS A 59 -11.18 9.33 -1.03
N PHE A 60 -11.85 8.22 -0.75
CA PHE A 60 -11.28 7.15 0.07
C PHE A 60 -10.13 6.42 -0.61
N LEU A 61 -10.18 6.23 -1.94
CA LEU A 61 -9.08 5.63 -2.69
C LEU A 61 -7.81 6.50 -2.61
N LEU A 62 -7.96 7.82 -2.78
CA LEU A 62 -6.84 8.75 -2.69
C LEU A 62 -6.27 8.83 -1.27
N GLU A 63 -7.14 8.84 -0.26
CA GLU A 63 -6.72 8.75 1.14
C GLU A 63 -5.90 7.46 1.37
N TRP A 64 -6.35 6.34 0.83
CA TRP A 64 -5.62 5.08 0.96
C TRP A 64 -4.28 5.09 0.21
N LEU A 65 -4.23 5.64 -1.00
CA LEU A 65 -2.98 5.83 -1.75
C LEU A 65 -1.98 6.69 -0.98
N SER A 66 -2.45 7.73 -0.28
CA SER A 66 -1.61 8.56 0.61
C SER A 66 -0.98 7.77 1.75
N TYR A 67 -1.54 6.63 2.16
CA TYR A 67 -0.89 5.75 3.14
C TYR A 67 0.05 4.74 2.49
N THR A 68 -0.28 4.24 1.30
CA THR A 68 0.47 3.16 0.65
C THR A 68 1.73 3.63 -0.09
N TYR A 69 1.85 4.90 -0.53
CA TYR A 69 3.06 5.36 -1.24
C TYR A 69 4.34 5.17 -0.42
N ARG A 70 4.21 5.13 0.91
CA ARG A 70 5.31 4.93 1.87
C ARG A 70 5.54 3.45 2.23
N TYR A 71 4.96 2.53 1.48
CA TYR A 71 5.24 1.09 1.55
C TYR A 71 6.55 0.79 0.82
N VAL A 72 7.46 0.08 1.48
CA VAL A 72 8.72 -0.38 0.90
C VAL A 72 8.67 -1.91 0.88
N PRO A 73 8.84 -2.55 -0.29
CA PRO A 73 8.81 -4.00 -0.38
C PRO A 73 9.99 -4.62 0.37
N ILE A 74 9.75 -5.79 0.95
CA ILE A 74 10.69 -6.45 1.85
C ILE A 74 11.95 -6.91 1.11
N GLY A 75 11.83 -7.32 -0.15
CA GLY A 75 12.98 -7.65 -1.00
C GLY A 75 13.94 -6.48 -1.28
N LEU A 76 13.56 -5.23 -0.99
CA LEU A 76 14.45 -4.06 -1.08
C LEU A 76 15.16 -3.77 0.25
N LEU A 77 14.80 -4.46 1.34
CA LEU A 77 15.35 -4.24 2.67
C LEU A 77 16.56 -5.14 2.90
N ASP A 78 17.73 -4.53 3.02
CA ASP A 78 18.99 -5.23 3.32
C ASP A 78 19.01 -5.80 4.76
N VAL A 79 18.24 -5.20 5.67
CA VAL A 79 18.10 -5.63 7.06
C VAL A 79 16.63 -5.67 7.46
N ILE A 80 16.19 -6.85 7.89
CA ILE A 80 14.84 -7.12 8.38
C ILE A 80 14.93 -7.48 9.87
N PRO A 81 14.08 -6.93 10.76
CA PRO A 81 13.03 -5.92 10.53
C PRO A 81 13.55 -4.47 10.54
N GLN A 82 12.89 -3.59 9.77
CA GLN A 82 13.15 -2.14 9.77
C GLN A 82 12.97 -1.54 11.17
N ARG A 83 13.97 -0.78 11.64
CA ARG A 83 13.91 -0.06 12.92
C ARG A 83 13.27 1.32 12.75
N LEU A 84 12.53 1.77 13.77
CA LEU A 84 11.75 3.02 13.74
C LEU A 84 12.57 4.28 13.36
N ASN A 85 13.83 4.35 13.78
CA ASN A 85 14.70 5.52 13.55
C ASN A 85 15.47 5.47 12.22
N TRP A 86 15.27 4.46 11.39
CA TRP A 86 15.97 4.38 10.12
C TRP A 86 15.40 5.37 9.13
N ARG A 87 16.26 6.27 8.63
CA ARG A 87 15.92 7.10 7.48
C ARG A 87 16.02 6.21 6.24
N PRO A 88 14.94 6.05 5.46
CA PRO A 88 15.03 5.29 4.23
C PRO A 88 16.00 5.98 3.28
N PRO A 89 16.91 5.23 2.62
CA PRO A 89 17.69 5.75 1.50
C PRO A 89 16.75 6.14 0.34
N SER A 90 17.28 6.84 -0.67
CA SER A 90 16.54 7.14 -1.90
C SER A 90 15.93 5.86 -2.47
N TYR A 91 14.59 5.83 -2.54
CA TYR A 91 13.83 4.65 -2.95
C TYR A 91 14.03 4.38 -4.46
N CYS A 92 14.46 3.17 -4.79
CA CYS A 92 14.46 2.65 -6.14
C CYS A 92 13.55 1.41 -6.15
N GLY A 93 12.44 1.44 -6.89
CA GLY A 93 11.56 0.28 -7.01
C GLY A 93 12.28 -0.87 -7.70
N ARG A 94 11.80 -2.10 -7.48
CA ARG A 94 12.30 -3.27 -8.23
C ARG A 94 11.91 -3.20 -9.70
N ASP A 95 10.83 -2.49 -9.98
CA ASP A 95 10.29 -2.22 -11.30
C ASP A 95 9.78 -0.77 -11.41
N ASP A 96 9.55 -0.34 -12.66
CA ASP A 96 9.05 1.02 -12.97
C ASP A 96 7.71 1.30 -12.28
N LEU A 97 6.86 0.28 -12.14
CA LEU A 97 5.55 0.42 -11.50
C LEU A 97 5.68 0.67 -9.99
N GLU A 98 6.57 -0.03 -9.28
CA GLU A 98 6.89 0.29 -7.88
C GLU A 98 7.44 1.69 -7.72
N THR A 99 8.28 2.12 -8.66
CA THR A 99 8.87 3.47 -8.66
C THR A 99 7.79 4.53 -8.84
N LEU A 100 6.86 4.33 -9.77
CA LEU A 100 5.71 5.22 -9.98
C LEU A 100 4.77 5.24 -8.77
N MET A 101 4.51 4.09 -8.14
CA MET A 101 3.64 3.99 -6.96
C MET A 101 4.23 4.61 -5.68
N ALA A 102 5.54 4.86 -5.65
CA ALA A 102 6.24 5.48 -4.52
C ALA A 102 6.55 6.97 -4.75
N PHE A 103 6.22 7.50 -5.93
CA PHE A 103 6.56 8.86 -6.30
C PHE A 103 5.66 9.88 -5.57
N GLU A 104 6.28 10.91 -4.98
CA GLU A 104 5.56 11.94 -4.19
C GLU A 104 4.77 12.94 -5.05
N SER A 105 5.10 13.05 -6.34
CA SER A 105 4.47 14.01 -7.24
C SER A 105 3.49 13.30 -8.19
N ALA A 106 2.21 13.35 -7.85
CA ALA A 106 1.17 13.23 -8.86
C ALA A 106 1.19 14.54 -9.65
N ALA A 107 1.94 14.59 -10.75
CA ALA A 107 1.86 15.73 -11.65
C ALA A 107 0.43 15.78 -12.22
N ASP A 108 -0.25 16.89 -11.93
CA ASP A 108 -1.56 17.29 -12.45
C ASP A 108 -1.50 17.53 -13.97
#